data_AF-A0A954WQV8-F1
#
_entry.id   AF-A0A954WQV8-F1
#
_cell.length_a   1.000
_cell.length_b   1.000
_cell.length_c   1.000
_cell.angle_alpha   90.00
_cell.angle_beta   90.00
_cell.angle_gamma   90.00
#
_symmetry.space_group_name_H-M   'P 1'
#
loop_
_entity.id
_entity.type
_entity.pdbx_description
1 polymer ?
#
loop_
_entity_poly.entity_id
_entity_poly.type
_entity_poly.pdbx_seq_one_letter_code
_entity_poly.pdbx_strand_id
1 'polypeptide(L)' 'MRGFLRIMLVLATLTGVGVGWFRFVDGWSWVDAIYMSVITLSTVGYTEVRPLSELDKLFVCCYLAIGLGAF' A
#
# COMPACT_ATOMS: atom_id res chain seq x y z
N MET A 1 -1.17 3.70 -25.40
CA MET A 1 -2.10 4.49 -24.56
C MET A 1 -3.03 3.62 -23.69
N ARG A 2 -3.75 2.63 -24.25
CA ARG A 2 -4.68 1.78 -23.47
C ARG A 2 -4.03 0.93 -22.36
N GLY A 3 -2.82 0.39 -22.58
CA GLY A 3 -2.10 -0.39 -21.56
C GLY A 3 -1.61 0.45 -20.37
N PHE A 4 -1.08 1.65 -20.66
CA PHE A 4 -0.64 2.60 -19.64
C PHE A 4 -1.76 3.00 -18.67
N LEU A 5 -2.95 3.27 -19.18
CA LEU A 5 -4.12 3.60 -18.34
C LEU A 5 -4.52 2.45 -17.42
N ARG A 6 -4.40 1.19 -17.88
CA ARG A 6 -4.70 0.01 -17.05
C ARG A 6 -3.73 -0.11 -15.86
N ILE A 7 -2.44 0.10 -16.11
CA ILE A 7 -1.41 0.05 -15.05
C ILE A 7 -1.69 1.14 -14.00
N MET A 8 -1.99 2.36 -14.43
CA MET A 8 -2.34 3.46 -13.52
C MET A 8 -3.58 3.13 -12.66
N LEU A 9 -4.61 2.51 -13.25
CA LEU A 9 -5.81 2.09 -12.51
C LEU A 9 -5.50 0.98 -11.49
N VAL A 10 -4.66 0.00 -11.84
CA VAL A 10 -4.25 -1.06 -10.92
C VAL A 10 -3.47 -0.47 -9.74
N LEU A 11 -2.48 0.38 -9.99
CA LEU A 11 -1.70 1.03 -8.93
C LEU A 11 -2.56 1.92 -8.04
N ALA A 12 -3.48 2.70 -8.61
CA ALA A 12 -4.42 3.51 -7.85
C ALA A 12 -5.32 2.65 -6.94
N THR A 13 -5.79 1.51 -7.46
CA THR A 13 -6.64 0.57 -6.71
C THR A 13 -5.87 -0.06 -5.55
N LEU A 14 -4.67 -0.58 -5.81
CA LEU A 14 -3.82 -1.19 -4.79
C LEU A 14 -3.45 -0.16 -3.71
N THR A 15 -3.08 1.06 -4.12
CA THR A 15 -2.79 2.15 -3.17
C THR A 15 -4.02 2.47 -2.33
N GLY A 16 -5.21 2.50 -2.92
CA GLY A 16 -6.47 2.67 -2.19
C GLY A 16 -6.74 1.57 -1.16
N VAL A 17 -6.39 0.32 -1.45
CA VAL A 17 -6.49 -0.81 -0.51
C VAL A 17 -5.56 -0.61 0.69
N GLY A 18 -4.28 -0.27 0.44
CA GLY A 18 -3.33 0.03 1.51
C GLY A 18 -3.78 1.22 2.37
N VAL A 19 -4.21 2.30 1.73
CA VAL A 19 -4.71 3.50 2.43
C VAL A 19 -5.92 3.16 3.28
N GLY A 20 -6.85 2.37 2.75
CA GLY A 20 -8.03 1.91 3.47
C GLY A 20 -7.65 1.12 4.72
N TRP A 21 -6.71 0.19 4.61
CA TRP A 21 -6.22 -0.58 5.76
C TRP A 21 -5.68 0.34 6.85
N PHE A 22 -4.61 1.08 6.55
CA PHE A 22 -3.94 1.91 7.57
C PHE A 22 -4.84 3.02 8.11
N ARG A 23 -5.78 3.54 7.31
CA ARG A 23 -6.70 4.60 7.75
C ARG A 23 -7.79 4.09 8.67
N PHE A 24 -8.43 2.97 8.33
CA PHE A 24 -9.65 2.51 9.00
C PHE A 24 -9.40 1.41 10.03
N VAL A 25 -8.35 0.60 9.86
CA VAL A 25 -7.94 -0.43 10.84
C VAL A 25 -7.08 0.22 11.92
N ASP A 26 -6.04 0.96 11.53
CA ASP A 26 -5.07 1.51 12.49
C ASP A 26 -5.29 2.98 12.84
N GLY A 27 -6.22 3.66 12.16
CA GLY A 27 -6.55 5.05 12.45
C GLY A 27 -5.45 6.04 12.05
N TRP A 28 -4.52 5.67 11.16
CA TRP A 28 -3.42 6.54 10.73
C TRP A 28 -3.97 7.79 10.01
N SER A 29 -3.18 8.86 9.97
CA SER A 29 -3.56 10.02 9.17
C SER A 29 -3.65 9.65 7.70
N TRP A 30 -4.47 10.36 6.91
CA TRP A 30 -4.56 10.13 5.47
C TRP A 30 -3.19 10.19 4.77
N VAL A 31 -2.34 11.13 5.20
CA VAL A 31 -1.00 11.32 4.65
C VAL A 31 -0.10 10.13 5.01
N ASP A 32 -0.10 9.70 6.26
CA ASP A 32 0.70 8.54 6.71
C ASP A 32 0.26 7.26 5.99
N ALA A 33 -1.04 7.05 5.84
CA ALA A 33 -1.62 5.89 5.16
C ALA A 33 -1.25 5.87 3.67
N ILE A 34 -1.33 7.01 2.98
CA ILE A 34 -0.90 7.13 1.57
C ILE A 34 0.59 6.89 1.46
N TYR A 35 1.39 7.55 2.29
CA TYR A 35 2.85 7.43 2.25
C TYR A 35 3.30 6.00 2.47
N MET A 36 2.79 5.32 3.52
CA MET A 36 3.09 3.91 3.79
C MET A 36 2.70 3.02 2.62
N SER A 37 1.48 3.17 2.10
CA SER A 37 0.99 2.35 0.98
C SER A 37 1.85 2.49 -0.27
N VAL A 38 2.30 3.71 -0.58
CA VAL A 38 3.15 4.00 -1.74
C VAL A 38 4.55 3.45 -1.56
N ILE A 39 5.21 3.67 -0.41
CA ILE A 39 6.58 3.16 -0.19
C ILE A 39 6.61 1.63 -0.14
N THR A 40 5.53 0.99 0.31
CA THR A 40 5.39 -0.47 0.30
C THR A 40 5.22 -0.98 -1.14
N LEU A 41 4.24 -0.47 -1.90
CA LEU A 41 4.00 -0.96 -3.27
C LEU A 41 5.15 -0.66 -4.23
N SER A 42 5.79 0.49 -4.09
CA SER A 42 6.93 0.85 -4.93
C SER A 42 8.20 0.05 -4.63
N THR A 43 8.16 -0.87 -3.65
CA THR A 43 9.32 -1.64 -3.15
C THR A 43 10.46 -0.79 -2.61
N VAL A 44 10.24 0.52 -2.44
CA VAL A 44 11.24 1.43 -1.85
C VAL A 44 11.48 1.04 -0.39
N GLY A 45 10.41 0.69 0.34
CA GLY A 45 10.50 0.07 1.66
C GLY A 45 11.43 0.80 2.61
N TYR A 46 11.07 2.02 3.03
CA TYR A 46 11.83 2.78 4.02
C TYR A 46 11.62 2.21 5.43
N THR A 47 11.61 3.05 6.46
CA THR A 47 11.10 2.64 7.77
C THR A 47 9.57 2.74 7.84
N GLU A 48 8.96 1.96 8.72
CA GLU A 48 7.52 2.04 9.00
C GLU A 48 7.19 3.44 9.53
N VAL A 49 6.14 4.07 8.98
CA VAL A 49 5.71 5.42 9.41
C VAL A 49 5.31 5.43 10.88
N ARG A 50 4.70 4.34 11.33
CA ARG A 50 4.34 4.05 12.71
C ARG A 50 4.58 2.57 13.00
N PRO A 51 4.75 2.16 14.27
CA PRO A 51 4.95 0.75 14.61
C PRO A 51 3.81 -0.13 14.09
N LEU A 52 4.16 -1.16 13.33
CA LEU A 52 3.18 -2.13 12.82
C LEU A 52 2.81 -3.16 13.87
N SER A 53 1.50 -3.43 14.01
CA SER A 53 1.02 -4.58 14.78
C SER A 53 1.35 -5.90 14.07
N GLU A 54 1.17 -7.04 14.76
CA GLU A 54 1.33 -8.35 14.13
C GLU A 54 0.37 -8.55 12.94
N LEU A 55 -0.84 -8.02 13.07
CA LEU A 55 -1.85 -8.06 12.01
C LEU A 55 -1.42 -7.22 10.81
N ASP A 56 -0.86 -6.04 11.03
CA ASP A 56 -0.43 -5.16 9.93
C ASP A 56 0.78 -5.70 9.21
N LYS A 57 1.69 -6.38 9.92
CA LYS A 57 2.80 -7.11 9.30
C LYS A 57 2.28 -8.19 8.36
N LEU A 58 1.28 -8.97 8.79
CA LEU A 58 0.66 -9.98 7.93
C LEU A 58 -0.05 -9.35 6.73
N PHE A 59 -0.77 -8.25 6.95
CA PHE A 59 -1.38 -7.47 5.88
C PHE A 59 -0.33 -7.00 4.86
N VAL A 60 0.76 -6.39 5.32
CA VAL A 60 1.85 -5.90 4.46
C VAL A 60 2.49 -7.04 3.67
N CYS A 61 2.70 -8.21 4.26
CA CYS A 61 3.18 -9.40 3.54
C CYS A 61 2.25 -9.79 2.38
N CYS A 62 0.94 -9.90 2.63
CA CYS A 62 -0.04 -10.21 1.57
C CYS A 62 -0.14 -9.09 0.54
N TYR A 63 -0.14 -7.85 0.98
CA TYR A 63 -0.25 -6.66 0.16
C TYR A 63 0.93 -6.53 -0.81
N LEU A 64 2.15 -6.78 -0.35
CA LEU A 64 3.35 -6.87 -1.19
C LEU A 64 3.25 -8.00 -2.21
N ALA A 65 2.83 -9.20 -1.78
CA ALA A 65 2.70 -10.35 -2.69
C ALA A 65 1.73 -10.08 -3.85
N ILE A 66 0.63 -9.37 -3.58
CA ILE A 66 -0.34 -8.94 -4.60
C ILE A 66 0.24 -7.80 -5.46
N GLY A 67 0.92 -6.84 -4.83
CA GLY A 67 1.49 -5.66 -5.49
C GLY A 67 2.62 -5.97 -6.47
N LEU A 68 3.42 -7.01 -6.21
CA LEU A 68 4.50 -7.44 -7.09
C LEU A 68 4.03 -7.78 -8.51
N GLY A 69 2.81 -8.26 -8.68
CA GLY A 69 2.25 -8.54 -10.02
C GLY A 69 1.97 -7.31 -10.87
N ALA A 70 2.05 -6.10 -10.29
CA ALA A 70 1.84 -4.83 -11.00
C ALA A 70 3.12 -4.24 -11.61
N PHE A 71 4.30 -4.78 -11.29
CA PHE A 71 5.62 -4.34 -11.77
C PHE A 71 6.29 -5.44 -12.59
#